data_AF-W6KWX5-F1
#
_entry.id   AF-W6KWX5-F1
#
_cell.length_a   1.000
_cell.length_b   1.000
_cell.length_c   1.000
_cell.angle_alpha   90.00
_cell.angle_beta   90.00
_cell.angle_gamma   90.00
#
_symmetry.space_group_name_H-M   'P 1'
#
loop_
_entity.id
_entity.type
_entity.pdbx_description
1 polymer ?
#
loop_
_entity_poly.entity_id
_entity_poly.type
_entity_poly.pdbx_seq_one_letter_code
_entity_poly.pdbx_strand_id
1 'polypeptide(L)'
;MIRRALLHPTTRQGGARASLAPLSALCGTSALRSTPRRASTVAISIQGLHYVGTGLAAIALAGVGMGIGTIFGSLLIACAQQPNLTKLLFNYAILGFALTEAIGLFALMLAFLMLFS
;
A
#
# COMPACT_ATOMS: atom_id res chain seq x y z
N MET A 1 -15.47 -83.24 -31.56
CA MET A 1 -14.36 -83.14 -30.58
C MET A 1 -14.73 -82.03 -29.61
N ILE A 2 -15.28 -82.38 -28.44
CA ILE A 2 -14.62 -82.18 -27.13
C ILE A 2 -14.54 -80.68 -26.81
N ARG A 3 -15.23 -80.08 -25.85
CA ARG A 3 -15.98 -80.57 -24.67
C ARG A 3 -16.88 -79.44 -24.20
N ARG A 4 -18.13 -79.78 -23.86
CA ARG A 4 -18.90 -79.12 -22.80
C ARG A 4 -18.02 -79.00 -21.55
N ALA A 5 -17.88 -77.79 -21.03
CA ALA A 5 -17.65 -77.48 -19.62
C ALA A 5 -18.17 -76.05 -19.43
N LEU A 6 -18.92 -75.65 -18.42
CA LEU A 6 -19.58 -76.29 -17.28
C LEU A 6 -20.54 -75.17 -16.80
N LEU A 7 -21.80 -75.51 -16.58
CA LEU A 7 -22.73 -74.92 -15.61
C LEU A 7 -22.96 -73.38 -15.53
N HIS A 8 -24.17 -73.00 -15.96
CA HIS A 8 -25.17 -72.16 -15.27
C HIS A 8 -25.14 -72.29 -13.70
N PRO A 9 -25.90 -71.53 -12.89
CA PRO A 9 -26.25 -70.10 -12.81
C PRO A 9 -26.03 -69.55 -11.36
N THR A 10 -26.49 -68.33 -11.06
CA THR A 10 -26.84 -67.80 -9.72
C THR A 10 -25.84 -67.97 -8.55
N THR A 11 -25.26 -66.86 -8.11
CA THR A 11 -25.27 -66.47 -6.69
C THR A 11 -25.28 -64.95 -6.56
N ARG A 12 -26.49 -64.45 -6.31
CA ARG A 12 -26.76 -63.15 -5.73
C ARG A 12 -26.33 -63.21 -4.24
N GLN A 13 -25.89 -62.06 -3.74
CA GLN A 13 -25.87 -61.64 -2.33
C GLN A 13 -24.65 -61.94 -1.46
N GLY A 14 -24.17 -60.87 -0.83
CA GLY A 14 -23.63 -60.91 0.53
C GLY A 14 -22.46 -59.97 0.76
N GLY A 15 -22.71 -58.74 1.23
CA GLY A 15 -21.64 -57.91 1.76
C GLY A 15 -21.91 -56.41 1.73
N ALA A 16 -22.86 -55.96 2.54
CA ALA A 16 -23.09 -54.56 2.86
C ALA A 16 -21.77 -53.82 3.13
N ARG A 17 -21.56 -52.67 2.47
CA ARG A 17 -20.74 -51.58 3.02
C ARG A 17 -20.94 -50.27 2.26
N ALA A 18 -21.74 -49.44 2.91
CA ALA A 18 -21.62 -48.00 3.01
C ALA A 18 -21.92 -47.13 1.77
N SER A 19 -22.50 -45.98 2.10
CA SER A 19 -22.73 -44.80 1.26
C SER A 19 -23.87 -44.92 0.25
N LEU A 20 -25.09 -44.64 0.68
CA LEU A 20 -25.68 -43.29 0.67
C LEU A 20 -25.78 -42.75 -0.76
N ALA A 21 -27.03 -42.61 -1.20
CA ALA A 21 -27.46 -42.06 -2.47
C ALA A 21 -26.60 -40.86 -2.92
N PRO A 22 -26.29 -40.74 -4.22
CA PRO A 22 -25.81 -39.47 -4.72
C PRO A 22 -26.99 -38.49 -4.65
N LEU A 23 -26.96 -37.68 -3.59
CA LEU A 23 -27.72 -36.45 -3.39
C LEU A 23 -27.23 -35.37 -4.37
N SER A 24 -26.99 -35.74 -5.63
CA SER A 24 -26.49 -34.88 -6.70
C SER A 24 -27.56 -34.53 -7.73
N ALA A 25 -28.80 -35.02 -7.56
CA ALA A 25 -29.92 -34.77 -8.46
C ALA A 25 -30.93 -33.73 -7.93
N LEU A 26 -30.69 -33.10 -6.77
CA LEU A 26 -31.61 -32.13 -6.17
C LEU A 26 -30.91 -30.93 -5.51
N CYS A 27 -29.84 -30.42 -6.12
CA CYS A 27 -29.47 -29.03 -5.89
C CYS A 27 -29.88 -28.27 -7.16
N GLY A 28 -31.08 -27.70 -7.11
CA GLY A 28 -31.61 -26.88 -8.17
C GLY A 28 -30.62 -25.77 -8.51
N THR A 29 -29.94 -25.93 -9.64
CA THR A 29 -29.47 -24.83 -10.47
C THR A 29 -30.69 -24.13 -11.06
N SER A 30 -31.53 -23.58 -10.17
CA SER A 30 -32.16 -22.30 -10.45
C SER A 30 -31.00 -21.36 -10.70
N ALA A 31 -30.72 -21.18 -11.98
CA ALA A 31 -29.80 -20.21 -12.50
C ALA A 31 -30.16 -18.88 -11.83
N LEU A 32 -29.44 -18.56 -10.76
CA LEU A 32 -29.27 -17.19 -10.34
C LEU A 32 -28.50 -16.58 -11.50
N ARG A 33 -29.25 -16.16 -12.51
CA ARG A 33 -28.86 -15.22 -13.52
C ARG A 33 -28.62 -13.93 -12.74
N SER A 34 -27.51 -13.90 -12.02
CA SER A 34 -26.78 -12.70 -11.73
C SER A 34 -26.43 -12.16 -13.11
N THR A 35 -27.35 -11.38 -13.67
CA THR A 35 -26.97 -10.33 -14.61
C THR A 35 -25.75 -9.70 -13.97
N PRO A 36 -24.56 -9.76 -14.59
CA PRO A 36 -23.46 -8.97 -14.07
C PRO A 36 -24.02 -7.56 -14.02
N ARG A 37 -24.23 -7.03 -12.81
CA ARG A 37 -24.54 -5.62 -12.61
C ARG A 37 -23.45 -4.95 -13.38
N ARG A 38 -23.80 -4.36 -14.53
CA ARG A 38 -22.88 -3.60 -15.37
C ARG A 38 -22.24 -2.64 -14.39
N ALA A 39 -21.04 -2.97 -13.95
CA ALA A 39 -20.24 -2.10 -13.13
C ALA A 39 -20.03 -0.94 -14.08
N SER A 40 -20.90 0.07 -13.97
CA SER A 40 -20.60 1.36 -14.51
C SER A 40 -19.36 1.75 -13.75
N THR A 41 -18.19 1.45 -14.30
CA THR A 41 -16.97 2.15 -13.95
C THR A 41 -17.27 3.60 -14.33
N VAL A 42 -17.92 4.30 -13.40
CA VAL A 42 -18.02 5.74 -13.43
C VAL A 42 -16.58 6.16 -13.30
N ALA A 43 -15.98 6.55 -14.43
CA ALA A 43 -14.68 7.17 -14.43
C ALA A 43 -14.84 8.51 -13.71
N ILE A 44 -14.62 8.51 -12.41
CA ILE A 44 -14.63 9.73 -11.60
C ILE A 44 -13.40 10.52 -12.05
N SER A 45 -13.63 11.67 -12.67
CA SER A 45 -12.56 12.62 -13.01
C SER A 45 -12.01 13.21 -11.72
N ILE A 46 -10.76 12.88 -11.38
CA ILE A 46 -10.02 13.37 -10.20
C ILE A 46 -9.03 14.48 -10.57
N GLN A 47 -9.31 15.22 -11.64
CA GLN A 47 -8.43 16.26 -12.19
C GLN A 47 -7.97 17.32 -11.17
N GLY A 48 -8.70 17.52 -10.07
CA GLY A 48 -8.33 18.46 -9.00
C GLY A 48 -7.67 17.85 -7.76
N LEU A 49 -7.50 16.52 -7.67
CA LEU A 49 -6.99 15.88 -6.46
C LEU A 49 -5.50 16.16 -6.21
N HIS A 50 -4.72 16.42 -7.27
CA HIS A 50 -3.29 16.73 -7.14
C HIS A 50 -3.06 18.03 -6.37
N TYR A 51 -3.94 19.04 -6.48
CA TYR A 51 -3.83 20.28 -5.69
C TYR A 51 -3.91 20.04 -4.18
N VAL A 52 -4.76 19.09 -3.76
CA VAL A 52 -4.87 18.69 -2.35
C VAL A 52 -3.62 17.95 -1.90
N GLY A 53 -3.10 17.03 -2.73
CA GLY A 53 -1.85 16.33 -2.47
C GLY A 53 -0.65 17.27 -2.36
N THR A 54 -0.57 18.28 -3.22
CA THR A 54 0.47 19.31 -3.20
C THR A 54 0.40 20.18 -1.95
N GLY A 55 -0.80 20.55 -1.50
CA GLY A 55 -0.99 21.27 -0.23
C GLY A 55 -0.48 20.47 0.97
N LEU A 56 -0.74 19.16 1.00
CA LEU A 56 -0.20 18.28 2.03
C LEU A 56 1.33 18.13 1.93
N ALA A 57 1.89 18.08 0.72
CA ALA A 57 3.34 18.04 0.51
C ALA A 57 4.04 19.30 1.08
N ALA A 58 3.40 20.47 1.00
CA ALA A 58 3.96 21.71 1.54
C ALA A 58 4.09 21.72 3.08
N ILE A 59 3.36 20.85 3.80
CA ILE A 59 3.50 20.71 5.26
C ILE A 59 4.91 20.27 5.66
N ALA A 60 5.65 19.61 4.76
CA ALA A 60 7.05 19.24 4.98
C ALA A 60 7.95 20.44 5.36
N LEU A 61 7.61 21.66 4.93
CA LEU A 61 8.36 22.88 5.26
C LEU A 61 8.29 23.24 6.75
N ALA A 62 7.24 22.79 7.46
CA ALA A 62 7.17 22.98 8.91
C ALA A 62 8.36 22.29 9.62
N GLY A 63 8.77 21.12 9.14
CA GLY A 63 9.95 20.40 9.65
C GLY A 63 11.26 21.15 9.40
N VAL A 64 11.39 21.78 8.22
CA VAL A 64 12.53 22.62 7.86
C VAL A 64 12.63 23.82 8.79
N GLY A 65 11.51 24.50 9.05
CA GLY A 65 11.46 25.62 9.99
C GLY A 65 11.87 25.24 11.41
N MET A 66 11.41 24.08 11.92
CA MET A 66 11.87 23.56 13.21
C MET A 66 13.37 23.21 13.19
N GLY A 67 13.88 22.60 12.11
CA GLY A 67 15.30 22.30 11.95
C GLY A 67 16.17 23.56 12.03
N ILE A 68 15.84 24.60 11.27
CA ILE A 68 16.56 25.87 11.28
C ILE A 68 16.53 26.52 12.68
N GLY A 69 15.36 26.54 13.32
CA GLY A 69 15.19 27.09 14.66
C GLY A 69 16.07 26.39 15.71
N THR A 70 16.18 25.06 15.63
CA THR A 70 17.02 24.28 16.56
C THR A 70 18.51 24.48 16.33
N ILE A 71 18.95 24.59 15.08
CA ILE A 71 20.36 24.84 14.71
C ILE A 71 20.81 26.21 15.23
N PHE A 72 20.06 27.26 14.92
CA PHE A 72 20.41 28.62 15.36
C PHE A 72 20.17 28.83 16.87
N GLY A 73 19.17 28.18 17.46
CA GLY A 73 18.95 28.21 18.90
C GLY A 73 20.13 27.61 19.67
N SER A 74 20.63 26.44 19.23
CA SER A 74 21.79 25.80 19.83
C SER A 74 23.08 26.60 19.61
N LEU A 75 23.23 27.22 18.43
CA LEU A 75 24.35 28.12 18.14
C LEU A 75 24.38 29.31 19.11
N LEU A 76 23.23 29.95 19.36
CA LEU A 76 23.15 31.12 20.24
C LEU A 76 23.60 30.77 21.67
N ILE A 77 23.09 29.64 22.19
CA ILE A 77 23.45 29.15 23.53
C ILE A 77 24.94 28.81 23.59
N ALA A 78 25.47 28.14 22.58
CA ALA A 78 26.89 27.76 22.55
C ALA A 78 27.82 28.98 22.42
N CYS A 79 27.43 30.00 21.64
CA CYS A 79 28.16 31.26 21.55
C CYS A 79 28.16 32.03 22.88
N ALA A 80 27.07 31.98 23.64
CA ALA A 80 26.98 32.60 24.95
C ALA A 80 27.89 31.93 25.99
N GLN A 81 28.08 30.60 25.90
CA GLN A 81 28.96 29.86 26.80
C GLN A 81 30.45 29.99 26.45
N GLN A 82 30.79 29.94 25.16
CA GLN A 82 32.18 29.89 24.69
C GLN A 82 32.40 30.82 23.48
N PRO A 83 32.56 32.14 23.70
CA PRO A 83 32.68 33.11 22.62
C PRO A 83 33.97 32.98 21.78
N ASN A 84 35.01 32.34 22.31
CA ASN A 84 36.28 32.16 21.60
C ASN A 84 36.16 31.20 20.40
N LEU A 85 35.24 30.23 20.47
CA LEU A 85 35.03 29.20 19.44
C LEU A 85 33.90 29.56 18.47
N THR A 86 33.25 30.72 18.65
CA THR A 86 32.07 31.14 17.89
C THR A 86 32.26 31.09 16.38
N LYS A 87 33.44 31.45 15.85
CA LYS A 87 33.69 31.42 14.40
C LYS A 87 33.60 30.02 13.80
N LEU A 88 34.12 29.03 14.53
CA LEU A 88 34.11 27.63 14.11
C LEU A 88 32.72 27.03 14.29
N LEU A 89 32.03 27.32 15.39
CA LEU A 89 30.64 26.92 15.60
C LEU A 89 29.69 27.54 14.56
N PHE A 90 29.93 28.80 14.17
CA PHE A 90 29.16 29.47 13.13
C PHE A 90 29.34 28.79 11.77
N ASN A 91 30.57 28.40 11.40
CA ASN A 91 30.80 27.61 10.18
C ASN A 91 30.04 26.28 10.20
N TYR A 92 30.02 25.55 11.32
CA TYR A 92 29.25 24.32 11.44
C TYR A 92 27.73 24.56 11.39
N ALA A 93 27.25 25.64 12.01
CA ALA A 93 25.84 26.01 11.96
C ALA A 93 25.38 26.41 10.55
N ILE A 94 26.20 27.13 9.78
CA ILE A 94 25.90 27.45 8.38
C ILE A 94 25.91 26.20 7.50
N LEU A 95 26.79 25.22 7.78
CA LEU A 95 26.77 23.93 7.09
C LEU A 95 25.49 23.15 7.41
N GLY A 96 25.07 23.11 8.68
CA GLY A 96 23.79 22.51 9.09
C GLY A 96 22.57 23.24 8.51
N PHE A 97 22.62 24.57 8.42
CA PHE A 97 21.61 25.39 7.75
C PHE A 97 21.51 25.06 6.27
N ALA A 98 22.64 24.98 5.56
CA ALA A 98 22.68 24.63 4.14
C ALA A 98 22.09 23.24 3.86
N LEU A 99 22.37 22.25 4.72
CA LEU A 99 21.77 20.92 4.62
C LEU A 99 20.25 20.94 4.87
N THR A 100 19.80 21.73 5.85
CA THR A 100 18.37 21.88 6.16
C THR A 100 17.62 22.58 5.03
N GLU A 101 18.21 23.64 4.45
CA GLU A 101 17.70 24.31 3.27
C GLU A 101 17.69 23.40 2.04
N ALA A 102 18.72 22.58 1.84
CA ALA A 102 18.72 21.61 0.74
C ALA A 102 17.53 20.64 0.83
N ILE A 103 17.19 20.18 2.04
CA ILE A 103 16.01 19.32 2.28
C ILE A 103 14.71 20.12 2.06
N GLY A 104 14.66 21.39 2.48
CA GLY A 104 13.50 22.25 2.27
C GLY A 104 13.24 22.58 0.81
N LEU A 105 14.27 22.92 0.05
CA LEU A 105 14.19 23.14 -1.39
C LEU A 105 13.84 21.84 -2.13
N PHE A 106 14.33 20.69 -1.65
CA PHE A 106 13.92 19.39 -2.20
C PHE A 106 12.43 19.12 -1.98
N ALA A 107 11.90 19.42 -0.80
CA ALA A 107 10.46 19.31 -0.52
C ALA A 107 9.63 20.29 -1.37
N LEU A 108 10.09 21.54 -1.53
CA LEU A 108 9.45 22.52 -2.42
C LEU A 108 9.47 22.08 -3.88
N MET A 109 10.57 21.50 -4.34
CA MET A 109 10.70 20.97 -5.69
C MET A 109 9.65 19.87 -5.93
N LEU A 110 9.46 18.95 -4.99
CA LEU A 110 8.42 17.91 -5.08
C LEU A 110 7.00 18.49 -5.07
N ALA A 111 6.75 19.51 -4.24
CA ALA A 111 5.47 20.20 -4.21
C ALA A 111 5.17 20.90 -5.55
N PHE A 112 6.14 21.62 -6.12
CA PHE A 112 5.97 22.24 -7.44
C PHE A 112 5.84 21.24 -8.57
N LEU A 113 6.54 20.11 -8.50
CA LEU A 113 6.38 19.03 -9.46
C LEU A 113 4.95 18.49 -9.46
N MET A 114 4.33 18.29 -8.29
CA MET A 114 2.93 17.85 -8.19
C MET A 114 1.89 18.94 -8.51
N LEU A 115 2.27 20.22 -8.45
CA LEU A 115 1.39 21.34 -8.81
C LEU A 115 1.29 21.55 -10.33
N PHE A 116 2.39 21.35 -11.05
CA PHE A 116 2.51 21.63 -12.49
C PHE A 116 2.54 20.35 -13.36
N SER A 117 2.57 19.17 -12.74
CA SER A 117 2.37 17.87 -13.40
C SER A 117 0.89 17.49 -13.44
#